data_AF-A0A969B7G2-F1
#
_entry.id   AF-A0A969B7G2-F1
#
_cell.length_a   1.000
_cell.length_b   1.000
_cell.length_c   1.000
_cell.angle_alpha   90.00
_cell.angle_beta   90.00
_cell.angle_gamma   90.00
#
_symmetry.space_group_name_H-M   'P 1'
#
loop_
_entity.id
_entity.type
_entity.pdbx_description
1 polymer ?
#
loop_
_entity_poly.entity_id
_entity_poly.type
_entity_poly.pdbx_seq_one_letter_code
_entity_poly.pdbx_strand_id
1 'polypeptide(L)'
;MLFDLDGTLTDPFEGVVRCVQYALDRLGLAAPERSALRDWIGPPLQDSFRALLGDEALALEALTLYRERYAVKGLYENKVYPGIPGLLDDLQRADVRMMVATTKLNTAAESVLAHFNLARYVSALAGTTVDGRLHDKAAVIAELLPRFTVDERAHCVMVGDRRFDIDGARAHGIPCVAVRWGYGELAELQAAQPMHIVSDVEELRSALFIDVGRANRSQAHNPFKTMTLPTIDAFPERYHFRFCPRCATPLLRTPLFGMERQRCPACSWVHFPLPNLAATVIIEYQGGIVLVQRDIEPDRGIWHLPIGHAEYGEDPADAALREGEEETGLVLATPRFLSYVHSPSYSDPRLFYLVLGFARAIGGELVGSDEGRNTRVVPLAALEPLKWSGQQAALEAYRRFRSQESEVRSQ
;
A
#
# COMPACT_ATOMS: atom_id res chain seq x y z
N MET A 1 -1.76 14.24 2.93
CA MET A 1 -2.37 13.87 4.23
C MET A 1 -1.63 14.58 5.36
N LEU A 2 -2.38 15.13 6.31
CA LEU A 2 -1.86 15.73 7.54
C LEU A 2 -2.18 14.80 8.72
N PHE A 3 -1.23 14.64 9.63
CA PHE A 3 -1.42 13.89 10.88
C PHE A 3 -1.09 14.77 12.08
N ASP A 4 -1.84 14.65 13.18
CA ASP A 4 -1.29 15.00 14.49
C ASP A 4 -0.28 13.94 14.95
N LEU A 5 0.48 14.25 16.00
CA LEU A 5 1.52 13.40 16.57
C LEU A 5 1.05 12.71 17.85
N ASP A 6 0.85 13.48 18.91
CA ASP A 6 0.49 12.99 20.24
C ASP A 6 -0.99 12.59 20.23
N GLY A 7 -1.32 11.34 20.60
CA GLY A 7 -2.70 10.82 20.56
C GLY A 7 -3.12 10.22 19.23
N THR A 8 -2.36 10.48 18.16
CA THR A 8 -2.64 9.96 16.82
C THR A 8 -1.57 8.97 16.35
N LEU A 9 -0.31 9.38 16.27
CA LEU A 9 0.81 8.52 15.85
C LEU A 9 1.51 7.88 17.06
N THR A 10 1.59 8.60 18.17
CA THR A 10 2.28 8.16 19.39
C THR A 10 1.49 8.43 20.66
N ASP A 11 1.67 7.60 21.68
CA ASP A 11 1.13 7.71 23.04
C ASP A 11 2.21 8.26 24.00
N PRO A 12 2.26 9.58 24.23
CA PRO A 12 3.23 10.20 25.12
C PRO A 12 2.82 10.21 26.60
N PHE A 13 1.71 9.54 26.99
CA PHE A 13 1.07 9.75 28.28
C PHE A 13 2.00 9.58 29.48
N GLU A 14 2.83 8.53 29.48
CA GLU A 14 3.79 8.28 30.57
C GLU A 14 4.78 9.43 30.72
N GLY A 15 5.39 9.87 29.61
CA GLY A 15 6.38 10.93 29.60
C GLY A 15 5.81 12.27 30.01
N VAL A 16 4.62 12.63 29.51
CA VAL A 16 3.93 13.87 29.86
C VAL A 16 3.60 13.89 31.35
N VAL A 17 2.94 12.83 31.86
CA VAL A 17 2.54 12.72 33.28
C VAL A 17 3.75 12.88 34.19
N ARG A 18 4.84 12.14 33.94
CA ARG A 18 6.02 12.20 34.80
C ARG A 18 6.75 13.53 34.72
N CYS A 19 6.72 14.21 33.58
CA CYS A 19 7.28 15.55 33.46
C CYS A 19 6.44 16.60 34.19
N VAL A 20 5.11 16.50 34.15
CA VAL A 20 4.24 17.39 34.95
C VAL A 20 4.45 17.15 36.44
N GLN A 21 4.47 15.88 36.88
CA GLN A 21 4.72 15.52 38.28
C GLN A 21 6.08 16.05 38.77
N TYR A 22 7.12 15.88 37.95
CA TYR A 22 8.44 16.43 38.26
C TYR A 22 8.44 17.95 38.39
N ALA A 23 7.78 18.66 37.47
CA ALA A 23 7.73 20.11 37.50
C ALA A 23 7.03 20.61 38.78
N LEU A 24 5.89 20.02 39.14
CA LEU A 24 5.13 20.42 40.31
C LEU A 24 5.84 20.06 41.62
N ASP A 25 6.47 18.88 41.70
CA ASP A 25 7.28 18.46 42.86
C ASP A 25 8.45 19.42 43.11
N ARG A 26 9.15 19.85 42.05
CA ARG A 26 10.24 20.83 42.13
C ARG A 26 9.79 22.21 42.60
N LEU A 27 8.51 22.55 42.39
CA LEU A 27 7.88 23.77 42.89
C LEU A 27 7.24 23.58 44.28
N GLY A 28 7.34 22.39 44.88
CA GLY A 28 6.71 22.07 46.16
C GLY A 28 5.18 21.98 46.09
N LEU A 29 4.62 21.73 44.91
CA LEU A 29 3.19 21.65 44.66
C LEU A 29 2.75 20.20 44.44
N ALA A 30 1.54 19.87 44.90
CA ALA A 30 0.94 18.58 44.65
C ALA A 30 0.49 18.46 43.18
N ALA A 31 0.88 17.37 42.52
CA ALA A 31 0.41 17.08 41.18
C ALA A 31 -1.05 16.58 41.19
N PRO A 32 -1.86 16.92 40.16
CA PRO A 32 -3.17 16.32 39.96
C PRO A 32 -3.10 14.80 39.87
N GLU A 33 -4.26 14.15 40.04
CA GLU A 33 -4.37 12.72 39.80
C GLU A 33 -3.96 12.41 38.35
N ARG A 34 -3.33 11.26 38.16
CA ARG A 34 -2.79 10.84 36.87
C ARG A 34 -3.85 10.82 35.75
N SER A 35 -5.09 10.44 36.08
CA SER A 35 -6.21 10.43 35.14
C SER A 35 -6.56 11.84 34.62
N ALA A 36 -6.52 12.86 35.48
CA ALA A 36 -6.81 14.25 35.12
C ALA A 36 -5.77 14.86 34.15
N LEU A 37 -4.56 14.30 34.10
CA LEU A 37 -3.51 14.72 33.18
C LEU A 37 -3.72 14.16 31.76
N ARG A 38 -4.72 13.30 31.54
CA ARG A 38 -5.06 12.79 30.20
C ARG A 38 -5.47 13.92 29.26
N ASP A 39 -6.25 14.87 29.77
CA ASP A 39 -6.77 16.01 28.99
C ASP A 39 -5.69 17.03 28.59
N TRP A 40 -4.50 16.94 29.20
CA TRP A 40 -3.36 17.81 28.92
C TRP A 40 -2.64 17.45 27.61
N ILE A 41 -3.00 16.32 26.99
CA ILE A 41 -2.38 15.88 25.73
C ILE A 41 -3.26 16.31 24.56
N GLY A 42 -2.74 17.23 23.74
CA GLY A 42 -3.45 17.88 22.65
C GLY A 42 -3.41 19.42 22.77
N PRO A 43 -3.89 20.02 23.87
CA PRO A 43 -3.74 21.45 24.10
C PRO A 43 -2.27 21.87 24.28
N PRO A 44 -1.92 23.15 24.04
CA PRO A 44 -0.63 23.69 24.42
C PRO A 44 -0.41 23.56 25.95
N LEU A 45 0.70 22.96 26.36
CA LEU A 45 1.00 22.71 27.79
C LEU A 45 1.02 23.98 28.65
N GLN A 46 1.39 25.13 28.07
CA GLN A 46 1.36 26.40 28.79
C GLN A 46 -0.05 26.76 29.25
N ASP A 47 -1.06 26.50 28.42
CA ASP A 47 -2.46 26.79 28.76
C ASP A 47 -2.94 25.88 29.89
N SER A 48 -2.53 24.61 29.88
CA SER A 48 -2.83 23.65 30.94
C SER A 48 -2.19 24.04 32.28
N PHE A 49 -0.92 24.46 32.28
CA PHE A 49 -0.27 24.96 33.50
C PHE A 49 -0.90 26.26 34.00
N ARG A 50 -1.23 27.20 33.09
CA ARG A 50 -1.92 28.44 33.45
C ARG A 50 -3.27 28.17 34.10
N ALA A 51 -4.06 27.25 33.53
CA ALA A 51 -5.35 26.87 34.07
C ALA A 51 -5.24 26.22 35.46
N LEU A 52 -4.21 25.41 35.70
CA LEU A 52 -3.97 24.75 36.99
C LEU A 52 -3.48 25.72 38.07
N LEU A 53 -2.54 26.59 37.72
CA LEU A 53 -1.77 27.38 38.70
C LEU A 53 -2.35 28.78 38.92
N GLY A 54 -3.09 29.33 37.95
CA GLY A 54 -3.66 30.68 38.02
C GLY A 54 -2.65 31.83 37.97
N ASP A 55 -1.35 31.54 37.82
CA ASP A 55 -0.25 32.49 37.80
C ASP A 55 0.64 32.25 36.58
N GLU A 56 0.85 33.29 35.75
CA GLU A 56 1.61 33.19 34.50
C GLU A 56 3.11 32.93 34.73
N ALA A 57 3.70 33.57 35.75
CA ALA A 57 5.12 33.41 36.04
C ALA A 57 5.41 32.00 36.56
N LEU A 58 4.54 31.49 37.44
CA LEU A 58 4.64 30.13 37.96
C LEU A 58 4.37 29.08 36.87
N ALA A 59 3.43 29.33 35.96
CA ALA A 59 3.18 28.44 34.82
C ALA A 59 4.38 28.37 33.87
N LEU A 60 5.07 29.49 33.65
CA LEU A 60 6.29 29.54 32.83
C LEU A 60 7.46 28.80 33.51
N GLU A 61 7.59 28.91 34.83
CA GLU A 61 8.57 28.17 35.62
C GLU A 61 8.31 26.66 35.58
N ALA A 62 7.05 26.24 35.78
CA ALA A 62 6.62 24.84 35.67
C ALA A 62 6.90 24.27 34.28
N LEU A 63 6.62 25.04 33.21
CA LEU A 63 6.91 24.63 31.84
C LEU A 63 8.42 24.47 31.59
N THR A 64 9.25 25.29 32.22
CA THR A 64 10.71 25.19 32.14
C THR A 64 11.20 23.89 32.77
N LEU A 65 10.74 23.58 33.98
CA LEU A 65 11.06 22.32 34.69
C LEU A 65 10.52 21.08 33.96
N TYR A 66 9.32 21.19 33.36
CA TYR A 66 8.77 20.16 32.50
C TYR A 66 9.73 19.85 31.34
N ARG A 67 10.21 20.89 30.63
CA ARG A 67 11.11 20.76 29.48
C ARG A 67 12.47 20.19 29.88
N GLU A 68 12.99 20.56 31.05
CA GLU A 68 14.23 20.01 31.63
C GLU A 68 14.17 18.47 31.68
N ARG A 69 13.11 17.91 32.29
CA ARG A 69 12.95 16.45 32.37
C ARG A 69 12.57 15.84 31.01
N TYR A 70 11.75 16.52 30.22
CA TYR A 70 11.24 15.98 28.96
C TYR A 70 12.37 15.70 27.96
N ALA A 71 13.31 16.63 27.82
CA ALA A 71 14.43 16.51 26.89
C ALA A 71 15.33 15.29 27.16
N VAL A 72 15.42 14.85 28.42
CA VAL A 72 16.34 13.78 28.84
C VAL A 72 15.64 12.44 29.03
N LYS A 73 14.39 12.44 29.53
CA LYS A 73 13.64 11.21 29.85
C LYS A 73 12.25 11.18 29.22
N GLY A 74 11.46 12.24 29.38
CA GLY A 74 10.04 12.23 28.99
C GLY A 74 9.80 11.98 27.51
N LEU A 75 10.71 12.40 26.63
CA LEU A 75 10.65 12.13 25.19
C LEU A 75 10.63 10.63 24.87
N TYR A 76 11.41 9.83 25.61
CA TYR A 76 11.57 8.40 25.40
C TYR A 76 10.51 7.56 26.15
N GLU A 77 9.81 8.16 27.11
CA GLU A 77 8.64 7.58 27.79
C GLU A 77 7.38 7.76 26.91
N ASN A 78 7.50 7.33 25.65
CA ASN A 78 6.52 7.47 24.58
C ASN A 78 6.46 6.15 23.78
N LYS A 79 5.37 5.88 23.05
CA LYS A 79 5.19 4.66 22.25
C LYS A 79 4.49 4.97 20.94
N VAL A 80 4.89 4.32 19.85
CA VAL A 80 4.10 4.35 18.60
C VAL A 80 2.87 3.47 18.78
N TYR A 81 1.69 3.94 18.34
CA TYR A 81 0.48 3.12 18.40
C TYR A 81 0.61 1.87 17.51
N PRO A 82 0.10 0.70 17.94
CA PRO A 82 0.08 -0.51 17.12
C PRO A 82 -0.58 -0.27 15.76
N GLY A 83 0.02 -0.79 14.68
CA GLY A 83 -0.49 -0.66 13.31
C GLY A 83 -0.07 0.62 12.57
N ILE A 84 0.30 1.70 13.27
CA ILE A 84 0.71 2.98 12.62
C ILE A 84 1.87 2.81 11.64
N PRO A 85 2.99 2.11 11.96
CA PRO A 85 4.07 1.93 10.98
C PRO A 85 3.61 1.24 9.70
N GLY A 86 2.71 0.25 9.81
CA GLY A 86 2.14 -0.44 8.65
C GLY A 86 1.19 0.44 7.85
N LEU A 87 0.42 1.32 8.49
CA LEU A 87 -0.41 2.30 7.80
C LEU A 87 0.44 3.31 7.01
N LEU A 88 1.49 3.85 7.63
CA LEU A 88 2.39 4.81 6.99
C LEU A 88 3.17 4.18 5.82
N ASP A 89 3.57 2.91 5.94
CA ASP A 89 4.16 2.14 4.83
C ASP A 89 3.22 2.05 3.62
N ASP A 90 1.94 1.73 3.86
CA ASP A 90 0.97 1.58 2.78
C ASP A 90 0.60 2.91 2.13
N LEU A 91 0.51 3.98 2.92
CA LEU A 91 0.34 5.35 2.39
C LEU A 91 1.54 5.78 1.54
N GLN A 92 2.77 5.51 2.00
CA GLN A 92 3.97 5.81 1.23
C GLN A 92 4.03 5.01 -0.09
N ARG A 93 3.61 3.73 -0.08
CA ARG A 93 3.53 2.90 -1.30
C ARG A 93 2.48 3.38 -2.29
N ALA A 94 1.41 3.97 -1.80
CA ALA A 94 0.37 4.60 -2.61
C ALA A 94 0.75 6.03 -3.05
N ASP A 95 2.02 6.43 -2.87
CA ASP A 95 2.55 7.76 -3.20
C ASP A 95 1.80 8.91 -2.51
N VAL A 96 1.22 8.64 -1.33
CA VAL A 96 0.54 9.65 -0.55
C VAL A 96 1.57 10.48 0.21
N ARG A 97 1.62 11.78 -0.11
CA ARG A 97 2.45 12.73 0.61
C ARG A 97 1.90 12.97 2.03
N MET A 98 2.72 12.69 3.03
CA MET A 98 2.39 12.83 4.44
C MET A 98 3.16 13.99 5.08
N MET A 99 2.50 14.75 5.95
CA MET A 99 3.08 15.80 6.78
C MET A 99 2.48 15.74 8.19
N VAL A 100 3.17 16.31 9.18
CA VAL A 100 2.70 16.35 10.56
C VAL A 100 2.36 17.79 10.97
N ALA A 101 1.15 17.99 11.48
CA ALA A 101 0.61 19.26 11.97
C ALA A 101 0.24 19.09 13.46
N THR A 102 1.11 19.56 14.36
CA THR A 102 0.97 19.28 15.80
C THR A 102 1.06 20.53 16.66
N THR A 103 0.35 20.56 17.78
CA THR A 103 0.48 21.63 18.80
C THR A 103 1.66 21.40 19.74
N LYS A 104 2.38 20.28 19.58
CA LYS A 104 3.67 20.03 20.23
C LYS A 104 4.73 21.01 19.71
N LEU A 105 5.65 21.43 20.58
CA LEU A 105 6.79 22.26 20.18
C LEU A 105 7.55 21.60 19.03
N ASN A 106 7.84 22.35 17.96
CA ASN A 106 8.40 21.80 16.73
C ASN A 106 9.66 20.94 16.97
N THR A 107 10.63 21.44 17.75
CA THR A 107 11.87 20.71 18.07
C THR A 107 11.64 19.41 18.84
N ALA A 108 10.61 19.36 19.69
CA ALA A 108 10.21 18.15 20.40
C ALA A 108 9.54 17.15 19.45
N ALA A 109 8.71 17.62 18.52
CA ALA A 109 8.09 16.78 17.50
C ALA A 109 9.14 16.15 16.56
N GLU A 110 10.13 16.92 16.12
CA GLU A 110 11.27 16.41 15.33
C GLU A 110 12.00 15.29 16.06
N SER A 111 12.28 15.50 17.35
CA SER A 111 12.97 14.54 18.19
C SER A 111 12.18 13.23 18.36
N VAL A 112 10.85 13.31 18.55
CA VAL A 112 9.98 12.13 18.63
C VAL A 112 9.95 11.37 17.31
N LEU A 113 9.77 12.07 16.18
CA LEU A 113 9.75 11.46 14.86
C LEU A 113 11.07 10.78 14.51
N ALA A 114 12.20 11.39 14.88
CA ALA A 114 13.53 10.81 14.68
C ALA A 114 13.73 9.56 15.56
N HIS A 115 13.37 9.65 16.85
CA HIS A 115 13.55 8.55 17.80
C HIS A 115 12.81 7.27 17.36
N PHE A 116 11.56 7.41 16.90
CA PHE A 116 10.76 6.27 16.42
C PHE A 116 10.97 5.94 14.94
N ASN A 117 11.94 6.57 14.28
CA ASN A 117 12.22 6.40 12.85
C ASN A 117 10.98 6.62 11.96
N LEU A 118 10.11 7.55 12.37
CA LEU A 118 8.92 7.99 11.64
C LEU A 118 9.21 9.16 10.71
N ALA A 119 10.29 9.91 10.96
CA ALA A 119 10.71 11.04 10.12
C ALA A 119 10.86 10.66 8.63
N ARG A 120 11.16 9.40 8.32
CA ARG A 120 11.26 8.88 6.94
C ARG A 120 9.95 8.95 6.14
N TYR A 121 8.80 9.01 6.81
CA TYR A 121 7.48 9.11 6.18
C TYR A 121 7.02 10.56 6.01
N VAL A 122 7.61 11.48 6.78
CA VAL A 122 7.09 12.84 6.96
C VAL A 122 7.85 13.78 6.04
N SER A 123 7.18 14.22 4.96
CA SER A 123 7.78 15.15 4.00
C SER A 123 7.94 16.57 4.56
N ALA A 124 7.14 16.93 5.56
CA ALA A 124 7.22 18.22 6.25
C ALA A 124 6.55 18.16 7.62
N LEU A 125 7.03 18.97 8.56
CA LEU A 125 6.50 19.11 9.91
C LEU A 125 6.22 20.59 10.20
N ALA A 126 5.14 20.85 10.94
CA ALA A 126 4.89 22.11 11.63
C ALA A 126 4.40 21.82 13.04
N GLY A 127 5.18 22.28 14.03
CA GLY A 127 4.82 22.31 15.45
C GLY A 127 4.61 23.74 15.96
N THR A 128 4.26 23.88 17.24
CA THR A 128 4.24 25.19 17.88
C THR A 128 5.64 25.77 18.00
N THR A 129 5.73 27.10 18.06
CA THR A 129 7.00 27.84 18.16
C THR A 129 7.14 28.53 19.52
N VAL A 130 8.39 28.70 19.98
CA VAL A 130 8.67 29.34 21.27
C VAL A 130 8.22 30.80 21.30
N ASP A 131 8.28 31.49 20.16
CA ASP A 131 7.83 32.88 19.99
C ASP A 131 6.29 33.03 19.90
N GLY A 132 5.54 31.93 19.96
CA GLY A 132 4.07 31.93 19.91
C GLY A 132 3.47 32.21 18.53
N ARG A 133 4.27 32.38 17.48
CA ARG A 133 3.77 32.61 16.11
C ARG A 133 2.84 31.48 15.66
N LEU A 134 3.25 30.23 15.88
CA LEU A 134 2.43 29.05 15.68
C LEU A 134 2.02 28.53 17.07
N HIS A 135 0.77 28.78 17.46
CA HIS A 135 0.28 28.47 18.81
C HIS A 135 -0.89 27.47 18.82
N ASP A 136 -1.72 27.45 17.77
CA ASP A 136 -2.88 26.57 17.66
C ASP A 136 -2.82 25.67 16.42
N LYS A 137 -3.80 24.75 16.32
CA LYS A 137 -3.87 23.78 15.22
C LYS A 137 -4.11 24.46 13.86
N ALA A 138 -4.91 25.52 13.82
CA ALA A 138 -5.19 26.25 12.58
C ALA A 138 -3.92 26.91 12.02
N ALA A 139 -3.09 27.52 12.87
CA ALA A 139 -1.83 28.16 12.49
C ALA A 139 -0.82 27.14 11.97
N VAL A 140 -0.64 25.99 12.65
CA VAL A 140 0.31 24.95 12.19
C VAL A 140 -0.14 24.29 10.89
N ILE A 141 -1.44 24.11 10.67
CA ILE A 141 -1.97 23.64 9.38
C ILE A 141 -1.68 24.68 8.30
N ALA A 142 -1.97 25.95 8.55
CA ALA A 142 -1.75 27.04 7.60
C ALA A 142 -0.28 27.13 7.12
N GLU A 143 0.69 26.92 8.01
CA GLU A 143 2.12 26.88 7.70
C GLU A 143 2.48 25.76 6.71
N LEU A 144 1.74 24.64 6.71
CA LEU A 144 1.99 23.50 5.83
C LEU A 144 1.32 23.62 4.47
N LEU A 145 0.20 24.36 4.36
CA LEU A 145 -0.58 24.42 3.12
C LEU A 145 0.22 24.86 1.88
N PRO A 146 1.14 25.85 1.97
CA PRO A 146 1.97 26.24 0.83
C PRO A 146 2.93 25.16 0.34
N ARG A 147 3.15 24.08 1.11
CA ARG A 147 4.02 22.95 0.73
C ARG A 147 3.31 21.95 -0.18
N PHE A 148 1.99 22.03 -0.29
CA PHE A 148 1.19 21.25 -1.24
C PHE A 148 1.06 21.97 -2.59
N THR A 149 0.94 21.19 -3.67
CA THR A 149 0.43 21.71 -4.94
C THR A 149 -1.07 22.02 -4.82
N VAL A 150 -1.60 22.77 -5.80
CA VAL A 150 -3.04 23.09 -5.84
C VAL A 150 -3.89 21.81 -5.86
N ASP A 151 -3.50 20.82 -6.67
CA ASP A 151 -4.19 19.54 -6.77
C ASP A 151 -4.08 18.73 -5.48
N GLU A 152 -2.88 18.66 -4.87
CA GLU A 152 -2.68 17.97 -3.59
C GLU A 152 -3.56 18.57 -2.49
N ARG A 153 -3.74 19.90 -2.48
CA ARG A 153 -4.56 20.59 -1.48
C ARG A 153 -6.05 20.23 -1.59
N ALA A 154 -6.56 20.03 -2.81
CA ALA A 154 -7.96 19.65 -3.03
C ALA A 154 -8.29 18.25 -2.47
N HIS A 155 -7.29 17.40 -2.32
CA HIS A 155 -7.41 16.03 -1.81
C HIS A 155 -6.81 15.85 -0.40
N CYS A 156 -6.53 16.95 0.30
CA CYS A 156 -5.92 16.90 1.62
C CYS A 156 -6.94 16.45 2.68
N VAL A 157 -6.52 15.57 3.58
CA VAL A 157 -7.28 15.11 4.75
C VAL A 157 -6.40 15.27 5.99
N MET A 158 -7.00 15.70 7.10
CA MET A 158 -6.38 15.74 8.43
C MET A 158 -6.79 14.51 9.24
N VAL A 159 -5.84 13.89 9.93
CA VAL A 159 -6.08 12.80 10.89
C VAL A 159 -5.63 13.24 12.27
N GLY A 160 -6.53 13.18 13.25
CA GLY A 160 -6.26 13.64 14.61
C GLY A 160 -7.21 13.03 15.63
N ASP A 161 -6.91 13.12 16.92
CA ASP A 161 -7.69 12.51 18.00
C ASP A 161 -8.44 13.52 18.87
N ARG A 162 -8.31 14.83 18.62
CA ARG A 162 -8.94 15.89 19.42
C ARG A 162 -9.86 16.78 18.58
N ARG A 163 -10.77 17.49 19.24
CA ARG A 163 -11.57 18.54 18.56
C ARG A 163 -10.71 19.60 17.88
N PHE A 164 -9.53 19.89 18.44
CA PHE A 164 -8.62 20.90 17.91
C PHE A 164 -8.15 20.55 16.49
N ASP A 165 -7.96 19.26 16.18
CA ASP A 165 -7.64 18.77 14.84
C ASP A 165 -8.75 19.07 13.85
N ILE A 166 -9.98 18.79 14.28
CA ILE A 166 -11.18 18.95 13.47
C ILE A 166 -11.44 20.43 13.21
N ASP A 167 -11.39 21.25 14.25
CA ASP A 167 -11.62 22.70 14.17
C ASP A 167 -10.51 23.40 13.37
N GLY A 168 -9.25 23.01 13.60
CA GLY A 168 -8.11 23.52 12.84
C GLY A 168 -8.16 23.16 11.36
N ALA A 169 -8.55 21.93 11.02
CA ALA A 169 -8.73 21.50 9.63
C ALA A 169 -9.91 22.24 8.98
N ARG A 170 -11.03 22.38 9.68
CA ARG A 170 -12.23 23.09 9.19
C ARG A 170 -11.95 24.55 8.88
N ALA A 171 -11.12 25.23 9.67
CA ALA A 171 -10.73 26.62 9.42
C ALA A 171 -10.10 26.83 8.02
N HIS A 172 -9.57 25.77 7.42
CA HIS A 172 -8.95 25.77 6.09
C HIS A 172 -9.72 24.96 5.04
N GLY A 173 -10.95 24.54 5.34
CA GLY A 173 -11.78 23.72 4.46
C GLY A 173 -11.27 22.30 4.24
N ILE A 174 -10.45 21.78 5.16
CA ILE A 174 -9.87 20.44 5.08
C ILE A 174 -10.75 19.46 5.85
N PRO A 175 -11.19 18.34 5.24
CA PRO A 175 -11.89 17.30 5.96
C PRO A 175 -10.99 16.61 6.99
N CYS A 176 -11.58 16.23 8.13
CA CYS A 176 -10.86 15.55 9.21
C CYS A 176 -11.46 14.17 9.50
N VAL A 177 -10.60 13.17 9.61
CA VAL A 177 -10.93 11.84 10.16
C VAL A 177 -10.44 11.81 11.61
N ALA A 178 -11.39 11.68 12.54
CA ALA A 178 -11.10 11.64 13.96
C ALA A 178 -10.85 10.22 14.45
N VAL A 179 -9.82 10.01 15.27
CA VAL A 179 -9.42 8.69 15.76
C VAL A 179 -9.72 8.51 17.26
N ARG A 180 -10.16 7.32 17.68
CA ARG A 180 -10.61 7.09 19.07
C ARG A 180 -9.60 6.43 20.00
N TRP A 181 -8.46 5.98 19.50
CA TRP A 181 -7.41 5.38 20.34
C TRP A 181 -6.57 6.41 21.09
N GLY A 182 -6.73 7.69 20.76
CA GLY A 182 -6.06 8.82 21.40
C GLY A 182 -6.74 9.28 22.70
N TYR A 183 -6.74 10.59 22.90
CA TYR A 183 -7.18 11.23 24.14
C TYR A 183 -8.52 11.94 24.03
N GLY A 184 -9.04 12.19 22.82
CA GLY A 184 -10.37 12.77 22.65
C GLY A 184 -11.49 11.80 23.02
N GLU A 185 -12.39 12.28 23.86
CA GLU A 185 -13.60 11.54 24.20
C GLU A 185 -14.60 11.51 23.04
N LEU A 186 -15.40 10.45 22.93
CA LEU A 186 -16.36 10.31 21.82
C LEU A 186 -17.33 11.51 21.73
N ALA A 187 -17.78 12.02 22.87
CA ALA A 187 -18.66 13.19 22.92
C ALA A 187 -17.97 14.46 22.41
N GLU A 188 -16.67 14.64 22.69
CA GLU A 188 -15.86 15.75 22.16
C GLU A 188 -15.80 15.68 20.64
N LEU A 189 -15.50 14.49 20.10
CA LEU A 189 -15.38 14.28 18.65
C LEU A 189 -16.73 14.44 17.94
N GLN A 190 -17.81 13.89 18.48
CA GLN A 190 -19.15 14.02 17.88
C GLN A 190 -19.62 15.47 17.83
N ALA A 191 -19.41 16.23 18.92
CA ALA A 191 -19.76 17.64 18.97
C ALA A 191 -18.96 18.47 17.96
N ALA A 192 -17.70 18.08 17.72
CA ALA A 192 -16.84 18.70 16.73
C ALA A 192 -17.14 18.27 15.29
N GLN A 193 -18.03 17.31 15.02
CA GLN A 193 -18.50 16.93 13.66
C GLN A 193 -17.39 16.73 12.61
N PRO A 194 -16.50 15.73 12.76
CA PRO A 194 -15.53 15.34 11.73
C PRO A 194 -16.23 14.66 10.54
N MET A 195 -15.48 14.45 9.45
CA MET A 195 -15.94 13.68 8.29
C MET A 195 -16.22 12.22 8.66
N HIS A 196 -15.32 11.62 9.44
CA HIS A 196 -15.45 10.26 9.97
C HIS A 196 -14.90 10.19 11.39
N ILE A 197 -15.41 9.25 12.17
CA ILE A 197 -14.84 8.84 13.46
C ILE A 197 -14.50 7.36 13.32
N VAL A 198 -13.25 6.99 13.57
CA VAL A 198 -12.75 5.61 13.47
C VAL A 198 -12.21 5.12 14.80
N SER A 199 -12.43 3.85 15.10
CA SER A 199 -12.20 3.24 16.41
C SER A 199 -10.79 2.68 16.56
N ASP A 200 -10.17 2.25 15.47
CA ASP A 200 -8.82 1.69 15.43
C ASP A 200 -8.10 1.98 14.09
N VAL A 201 -6.81 1.66 14.05
CA VAL A 201 -5.93 1.94 12.91
C VAL A 201 -6.36 1.18 11.64
N GLU A 202 -7.01 0.04 11.78
CA GLU A 202 -7.49 -0.73 10.63
C GLU A 202 -8.77 -0.11 10.05
N GLU A 203 -9.67 0.38 10.88
CA GLU A 203 -10.82 1.17 10.41
C GLU A 203 -10.36 2.47 9.72
N LEU A 204 -9.32 3.14 10.25
CA LEU A 204 -8.68 4.26 9.56
C LEU A 204 -8.14 3.84 8.19
N ARG A 205 -7.45 2.70 8.11
CA ARG A 205 -6.97 2.16 6.83
C ARG A 205 -8.12 1.93 5.86
N SER A 206 -9.20 1.27 6.28
CA SER A 206 -10.38 1.04 5.42
C SER A 206 -11.10 2.32 5.01
N ALA A 207 -11.05 3.37 5.84
CA ALA A 207 -11.60 4.68 5.49
C ALA A 207 -10.73 5.43 4.45
N LEU A 208 -9.41 5.24 4.49
CA LEU A 208 -8.46 5.90 3.60
C LEU A 208 -8.27 5.16 2.27
N PHE A 209 -8.38 3.83 2.28
CA PHE A 209 -8.24 2.98 1.10
C PHE A 209 -9.60 2.37 0.75
N ILE A 210 -10.07 2.58 -0.49
CA ILE A 210 -11.21 1.81 -0.99
C ILE A 210 -10.76 0.36 -1.12
N ASP A 211 -11.31 -0.52 -0.29
CA ASP A 211 -11.19 -1.95 -0.48
C ASP A 211 -11.94 -2.31 -1.78
N VAL A 212 -11.20 -2.40 -2.88
CA VAL A 212 -11.64 -3.10 -4.09
C VAL A 212 -11.65 -4.60 -3.79
N GLY A 213 -12.57 -4.99 -2.90
CA GLY A 213 -13.00 -6.35 -2.63
C GLY A 213 -11.90 -7.37 -2.38
N ARG A 214 -11.29 -7.36 -1.19
CA ARG A 214 -11.04 -8.63 -0.49
C ARG A 214 -12.35 -9.13 0.12
N ALA A 215 -13.32 -9.46 -0.73
CA ALA A 215 -14.45 -10.28 -0.30
C ALA A 215 -13.90 -11.57 0.31
N ASN A 216 -14.31 -11.83 1.57
CA ASN A 216 -14.18 -13.07 2.32
C ASN A 216 -13.82 -14.28 1.44
N ARG A 217 -12.52 -14.55 1.28
CA ARG A 217 -12.09 -15.91 1.01
C ARG A 217 -12.02 -16.60 2.36
N SER A 218 -13.17 -17.16 2.76
CA SER A 218 -13.14 -18.42 3.49
C SER A 218 -12.05 -19.28 2.87
N GLN A 219 -11.22 -19.91 3.69
CA GLN A 219 -10.26 -20.93 3.25
C GLN A 219 -11.00 -22.14 2.66
N ALA A 220 -11.72 -21.93 1.55
CA ALA A 220 -12.12 -22.98 0.65
C ALA A 220 -10.80 -23.59 0.17
N HIS A 221 -10.65 -24.87 0.47
CA HIS A 221 -9.55 -25.69 -0.02
C HIS A 221 -9.52 -25.53 -1.53
N ASN A 222 -8.58 -24.74 -2.04
CA ASN A 222 -8.38 -24.60 -3.48
C ASN A 222 -7.63 -25.87 -3.93
N PRO A 223 -8.29 -26.79 -4.65
CA PRO A 223 -7.68 -28.06 -5.05
C PRO A 223 -6.49 -27.87 -6.01
N PHE A 224 -6.25 -26.64 -6.50
CA PHE A 224 -5.11 -26.27 -7.33
C PHE A 224 -3.94 -25.65 -6.54
N LYS A 225 -4.04 -25.51 -5.21
CA LYS A 225 -2.99 -24.95 -4.34
C LYS A 225 -1.97 -26.00 -3.88
N THR A 226 -1.51 -26.85 -4.79
CA THR A 226 -0.52 -27.90 -4.51
C THR A 226 0.90 -27.55 -4.96
N MET A 227 1.13 -26.38 -5.54
CA MET A 227 2.45 -25.96 -6.02
C MET A 227 3.06 -24.83 -5.17
N THR A 228 4.29 -25.06 -4.74
CA THR A 228 5.17 -24.10 -4.06
C THR A 228 5.53 -22.98 -5.03
N LEU A 229 5.31 -21.73 -4.63
CA LEU A 229 5.76 -20.57 -5.40
C LEU A 229 7.31 -20.53 -5.40
N PRO A 230 7.96 -20.19 -6.53
CA PRO A 230 9.39 -19.99 -6.59
C PRO A 230 9.80 -18.85 -5.65
N THR A 231 10.85 -19.08 -4.86
CA THR A 231 11.46 -18.06 -4.04
C THR A 231 12.29 -17.12 -4.92
N ILE A 232 12.72 -15.98 -4.37
CA ILE A 232 13.59 -15.02 -5.08
C ILE A 232 14.86 -15.68 -5.63
N ASP A 233 15.30 -16.80 -5.05
CA ASP A 233 16.47 -17.54 -5.48
C ASP A 233 16.26 -18.33 -6.78
N ALA A 234 15.00 -18.54 -7.20
CA ALA A 234 14.64 -19.11 -8.51
C ALA A 234 14.49 -18.04 -9.60
N PHE A 235 14.62 -16.76 -9.27
CA PHE A 235 14.60 -15.64 -10.22
C PHE A 235 15.97 -15.55 -10.93
N PRO A 236 16.04 -15.44 -12.27
CA PRO A 236 17.33 -15.47 -12.96
C PRO A 236 18.22 -14.29 -12.60
N GLU A 237 19.53 -14.55 -12.45
CA GLU A 237 20.54 -13.58 -12.02
C GLU A 237 20.54 -12.27 -12.83
N ARG A 238 20.13 -12.30 -14.09
CA ARG A 238 20.07 -11.12 -14.96
C ARG A 238 19.04 -10.05 -14.53
N TYR A 239 18.11 -10.37 -13.64
CA TYR A 239 17.16 -9.41 -13.06
C TYR A 239 17.56 -8.97 -11.65
N HIS A 240 18.71 -9.43 -11.15
CA HIS A 240 19.28 -8.90 -9.92
C HIS A 240 20.04 -7.62 -10.22
N PHE A 241 19.68 -6.54 -9.54
CA PHE A 241 20.45 -5.32 -9.59
C PHE A 241 21.71 -5.48 -8.74
N ARG A 242 22.91 -5.30 -9.30
CA ARG A 242 24.14 -5.22 -8.48
C ARG A 242 24.22 -3.88 -7.74
N PHE A 243 23.73 -2.82 -8.38
CA PHE A 243 23.73 -1.46 -7.90
C PHE A 243 22.32 -0.88 -7.96
N CYS A 244 22.00 0.04 -7.05
CA CYS A 244 20.72 0.71 -7.00
C CYS A 244 20.46 1.48 -8.30
N PRO A 245 19.31 1.28 -8.99
CA PRO A 245 19.00 2.01 -10.21
C PRO A 245 18.75 3.51 -9.96
N ARG A 246 18.53 3.92 -8.72
CA ARG A 246 18.31 5.34 -8.36
C ARG A 246 19.59 6.10 -8.05
N CYS A 247 20.54 5.49 -7.36
CA CYS A 247 21.71 6.19 -6.81
C CYS A 247 23.04 5.45 -6.97
N ALA A 248 23.06 4.36 -7.74
CA ALA A 248 24.24 3.53 -8.02
C ALA A 248 24.92 2.87 -6.80
N THR A 249 24.38 3.03 -5.58
CA THR A 249 24.91 2.36 -4.38
C THR A 249 24.75 0.83 -4.48
N PRO A 250 25.76 0.02 -4.11
CA PRO A 250 25.63 -1.43 -4.03
C PRO A 250 24.42 -1.86 -3.19
N LEU A 251 23.65 -2.82 -3.70
CA LEU A 251 22.46 -3.32 -3.01
C LEU A 251 22.81 -4.40 -2.00
N LEU A 252 22.10 -4.42 -0.88
CA LEU A 252 22.17 -5.46 0.15
C LEU A 252 20.99 -6.40 0.03
N ARG A 253 21.17 -7.68 0.34
CA ARG A 253 20.05 -8.59 0.59
C ARG A 253 19.56 -8.37 2.03
N THR A 254 18.27 -8.14 2.21
CA THR A 254 17.68 -7.85 3.51
C THR A 254 16.33 -8.54 3.63
N PRO A 255 16.03 -9.20 4.77
CA PRO A 255 14.72 -9.76 5.04
C PRO A 255 13.72 -8.63 5.25
N LEU A 256 12.74 -8.54 4.36
CA LEU A 256 11.62 -7.60 4.43
C LEU A 256 10.34 -8.39 4.15
N PHE A 257 9.20 -8.08 4.78
CA PHE A 257 7.90 -8.71 4.46
C PHE A 257 7.96 -10.26 4.27
N GLY A 258 8.72 -10.95 5.13
CA GLY A 258 8.86 -12.41 5.10
C GLY A 258 9.68 -13.01 3.95
N MET A 259 10.35 -12.22 3.11
CA MET A 259 11.27 -12.74 2.08
C MET A 259 12.55 -11.88 1.95
N GLU A 260 13.64 -12.51 1.51
CA GLU A 260 14.87 -11.82 1.14
C GLU A 260 14.62 -10.89 -0.06
N ARG A 261 15.07 -9.63 0.02
CA ARG A 261 14.93 -8.63 -1.05
C ARG A 261 16.20 -7.82 -1.22
N GLN A 262 16.42 -7.28 -2.42
CA GLN A 262 17.50 -6.33 -2.67
C GLN A 262 17.09 -4.94 -2.21
N ARG A 263 17.79 -4.38 -1.24
CA ARG A 263 17.55 -3.05 -0.68
C ARG A 263 18.78 -2.17 -0.85
N CYS A 264 18.57 -0.92 -1.24
CA CYS A 264 19.59 0.10 -1.25
C CYS A 264 19.79 0.66 0.16
N PRO A 265 20.99 0.58 0.75
CA PRO A 265 21.23 1.16 2.07
C PRO A 265 21.26 2.70 2.06
N ALA A 266 21.51 3.33 0.91
CA ALA A 266 21.62 4.79 0.81
C ALA A 266 20.27 5.49 0.62
N CYS A 267 19.47 5.08 -0.37
CA CYS A 267 18.20 5.74 -0.69
C CYS A 267 16.96 4.90 -0.30
N SER A 268 17.16 3.77 0.40
CA SER A 268 16.09 2.85 0.82
C SER A 268 15.23 2.25 -0.28
N TRP A 269 15.60 2.39 -1.56
CA TRP A 269 14.93 1.70 -2.66
C TRP A 269 14.94 0.18 -2.44
N VAL A 270 13.78 -0.46 -2.63
CA VAL A 270 13.62 -1.91 -2.51
C VAL A 270 13.22 -2.45 -3.86
N HIS A 271 13.94 -3.46 -4.34
CA HIS A 271 13.57 -4.19 -5.54
C HIS A 271 12.38 -5.10 -5.23
N PHE A 272 11.24 -4.82 -5.85
CA PHE A 272 10.10 -5.74 -5.93
C PHE A 272 10.07 -6.33 -7.32
N PRO A 273 10.56 -7.58 -7.51
CA PRO A 273 10.39 -8.27 -8.78
C PRO A 273 8.90 -8.58 -8.93
N LEU A 274 8.19 -7.74 -9.69
CA LEU A 274 6.78 -7.93 -9.96
C LEU A 274 6.62 -9.02 -11.04
N PRO A 275 5.74 -10.01 -10.81
CA PRO A 275 5.40 -10.98 -11.84
C PRO A 275 4.69 -10.30 -13.01
N ASN A 276 5.08 -10.61 -14.25
CA ASN A 276 4.26 -10.28 -15.42
C ASN A 276 3.13 -11.29 -15.56
N LEU A 277 1.97 -10.76 -15.93
CA LEU A 277 0.79 -11.53 -16.32
C LEU A 277 0.79 -11.69 -17.83
N ALA A 278 0.55 -12.91 -18.30
CA ALA A 278 0.24 -13.17 -19.70
C ALA A 278 -1.11 -13.89 -19.82
N ALA A 279 -1.74 -13.70 -20.96
CA ALA A 279 -3.00 -14.34 -21.29
C ALA A 279 -2.81 -15.18 -22.55
N THR A 280 -3.33 -16.41 -22.53
CA THR A 280 -3.37 -17.29 -23.70
C THR A 280 -4.81 -17.65 -24.02
N VAL A 281 -5.08 -17.81 -25.31
CA VAL A 281 -6.38 -18.25 -25.81
C VAL A 281 -6.23 -19.54 -26.62
N ILE A 282 -7.05 -20.54 -26.28
CA ILE A 282 -7.26 -21.71 -27.12
C ILE A 282 -8.35 -21.36 -28.11
N ILE A 283 -7.99 -21.33 -29.40
CA ILE A 283 -8.91 -20.95 -30.48
C ILE A 283 -9.37 -22.21 -31.21
N GLU A 284 -10.68 -22.46 -31.20
CA GLU A 284 -11.31 -23.43 -32.11
C GLU A 284 -11.55 -22.81 -33.48
N TYR A 285 -10.95 -23.40 -34.51
CA TYR A 285 -11.14 -22.99 -35.91
C TYR A 285 -11.12 -24.22 -36.82
N GLN A 286 -12.10 -24.30 -37.73
CA GLN A 286 -12.25 -25.40 -38.72
C GLN A 286 -12.11 -26.83 -38.12
N GLY A 287 -12.62 -27.05 -36.91
CA GLY A 287 -12.59 -28.35 -36.24
C GLY A 287 -11.25 -28.72 -35.56
N GLY A 288 -10.28 -27.81 -35.53
CA GLY A 288 -9.03 -27.98 -34.80
C GLY A 288 -8.70 -26.79 -33.90
N ILE A 289 -7.50 -26.83 -33.34
CA ILE A 289 -6.92 -25.80 -32.48
C ILE A 289 -5.87 -25.03 -33.26
N VAL A 290 -5.94 -23.70 -33.20
CA VAL A 290 -4.96 -22.83 -33.84
C VAL A 290 -3.67 -22.81 -33.03
N LEU A 291 -2.55 -22.99 -33.71
CA LEU A 291 -1.20 -22.79 -33.19
C LEU A 291 -0.50 -21.72 -34.01
N VAL A 292 0.35 -20.96 -33.33
CA VAL A 292 1.26 -19.96 -33.90
C VAL A 292 2.70 -20.45 -33.71
N GLN A 293 3.60 -20.05 -34.61
CA GLN A 293 5.01 -20.37 -34.52
C GLN A 293 5.79 -19.14 -34.05
N ARG A 294 6.59 -19.33 -32.99
CA ARG A 294 7.44 -18.27 -32.44
C ARG A 294 8.52 -17.85 -33.43
N ASP A 295 8.72 -16.56 -33.63
CA ASP A 295 9.68 -15.98 -34.58
C ASP A 295 10.93 -15.34 -33.93
N ILE A 296 10.91 -15.16 -32.61
CA ILE A 296 12.00 -14.56 -31.81
C ILE A 296 12.71 -15.57 -30.90
N GLU A 297 13.99 -15.30 -30.59
CA GLU A 297 14.77 -16.09 -29.63
C GLU A 297 14.51 -15.69 -28.16
N PRO A 298 14.72 -16.60 -27.18
CA PRO A 298 14.99 -18.02 -27.36
C PRO A 298 13.75 -18.77 -27.84
N ASP A 299 13.94 -19.97 -28.41
CA ASP A 299 12.88 -20.90 -28.85
C ASP A 299 12.19 -20.52 -30.16
N ARG A 300 12.90 -19.83 -31.06
CA ARG A 300 12.42 -19.57 -32.42
C ARG A 300 12.05 -20.88 -33.13
N GLY A 301 10.94 -20.88 -33.84
CA GLY A 301 10.42 -22.03 -34.59
C GLY A 301 9.53 -22.99 -33.79
N ILE A 302 9.40 -22.79 -32.47
CA ILE A 302 8.50 -23.62 -31.64
C ILE A 302 7.04 -23.22 -31.87
N TRP A 303 6.17 -24.23 -32.02
CA TRP A 303 4.73 -24.05 -32.10
C TRP A 303 4.11 -23.93 -30.71
N HIS A 304 3.20 -22.97 -30.56
CA HIS A 304 2.56 -22.65 -29.29
C HIS A 304 1.12 -22.13 -29.48
N LEU A 305 0.37 -22.08 -28.39
CA LEU A 305 -0.92 -21.35 -28.35
C LEU A 305 -0.65 -19.84 -28.42
N PRO A 306 -1.56 -19.05 -29.03
CA PRO A 306 -1.47 -17.60 -29.01
C PRO A 306 -1.38 -17.07 -27.58
N ILE A 307 -0.44 -16.15 -27.35
CA ILE A 307 -0.10 -15.68 -26.01
C ILE A 307 0.61 -14.34 -26.06
N GLY A 308 0.19 -13.43 -25.18
CA GLY A 308 0.97 -12.22 -24.92
C GLY A 308 0.73 -11.61 -23.56
N HIS A 309 1.37 -10.48 -23.34
CA HIS A 309 1.37 -9.81 -22.04
C HIS A 309 0.10 -9.00 -21.87
N ALA A 310 -0.48 -9.06 -20.67
CA ALA A 310 -1.53 -8.13 -20.31
C ALA A 310 -0.92 -6.74 -20.06
N GLU A 311 -1.55 -5.71 -20.62
CA GLU A 311 -1.17 -4.32 -20.40
C GLU A 311 -1.70 -3.78 -19.07
N TYR A 312 -1.18 -2.63 -18.64
CA TYR A 312 -1.61 -2.02 -17.38
C TYR A 312 -3.07 -1.54 -17.47
N GLY A 313 -3.94 -2.13 -16.63
CA GLY A 313 -5.38 -1.83 -16.63
C GLY A 313 -6.20 -2.66 -17.61
N GLU A 314 -5.59 -3.59 -18.36
CA GLU A 314 -6.27 -4.48 -19.30
C GLU A 314 -6.87 -5.69 -18.57
N ASP A 315 -8.13 -6.05 -18.90
CA ASP A 315 -8.71 -7.31 -18.40
C ASP A 315 -8.00 -8.50 -19.07
N PRO A 316 -7.62 -9.56 -18.34
CA PRO A 316 -6.93 -10.69 -18.94
C PRO A 316 -7.71 -11.40 -20.07
N ALA A 317 -9.04 -11.32 -20.07
CA ALA A 317 -9.86 -11.82 -21.18
C ALA A 317 -9.70 -10.96 -22.44
N ASP A 318 -9.60 -9.63 -22.27
CA ASP A 318 -9.37 -8.69 -23.37
C ASP A 318 -7.94 -8.85 -23.93
N ALA A 319 -6.94 -9.07 -23.06
CA ALA A 319 -5.58 -9.39 -23.48
C ALA A 319 -5.54 -10.69 -24.30
N ALA A 320 -6.24 -11.74 -23.85
CA ALA A 320 -6.33 -13.01 -24.57
C ALA A 320 -7.00 -12.85 -25.95
N LEU A 321 -8.03 -12.00 -26.05
CA LEU A 321 -8.67 -11.68 -27.33
C LEU A 321 -7.71 -10.95 -28.24
N ARG A 322 -7.18 -9.80 -27.80
CA ARG A 322 -6.27 -8.96 -28.58
C ARG A 322 -5.10 -9.77 -29.13
N GLU A 323 -4.39 -10.49 -28.27
CA GLU A 323 -3.25 -11.32 -28.69
C GLU A 323 -3.69 -12.47 -29.62
N GLY A 324 -4.85 -13.08 -29.37
CA GLY A 324 -5.41 -14.11 -30.26
C GLY A 324 -5.71 -13.58 -31.65
N GLU A 325 -6.34 -12.40 -31.76
CA GLU A 325 -6.71 -11.75 -33.01
C GLU A 325 -5.48 -11.22 -33.75
N GLU A 326 -4.57 -10.53 -33.05
CA GLU A 326 -3.33 -9.99 -33.61
C GLU A 326 -2.42 -11.08 -34.17
N GLU A 327 -2.28 -12.22 -33.48
CA GLU A 327 -1.38 -13.30 -33.90
C GLU A 327 -1.94 -14.20 -35.00
N THR A 328 -3.26 -14.22 -35.20
CA THR A 328 -3.92 -15.19 -36.08
C THR A 328 -4.78 -14.60 -37.19
N GLY A 329 -5.08 -13.29 -37.16
CA GLY A 329 -5.96 -12.63 -38.12
C GLY A 329 -7.44 -13.03 -38.01
N LEU A 330 -7.79 -13.86 -37.03
CA LEU A 330 -9.16 -14.29 -36.77
C LEU A 330 -9.90 -13.26 -35.92
N VAL A 331 -11.23 -13.25 -36.04
CA VAL A 331 -12.12 -12.53 -35.12
C VAL A 331 -12.70 -13.53 -34.14
N LEU A 332 -12.55 -13.27 -32.85
CA LEU A 332 -12.85 -14.22 -31.79
C LEU A 332 -14.14 -13.83 -31.04
N ALA A 333 -14.95 -14.83 -30.68
CA ALA A 333 -16.01 -14.63 -29.71
C ALA A 333 -15.42 -14.36 -28.32
N THR A 334 -16.18 -13.68 -27.46
CA THR A 334 -15.81 -13.44 -26.05
C THR A 334 -15.31 -14.72 -25.39
N PRO A 335 -14.08 -14.73 -24.85
CA PRO A 335 -13.45 -15.95 -24.39
C PRO A 335 -14.08 -16.38 -23.08
N ARG A 336 -14.22 -17.70 -22.92
CA ARG A 336 -14.59 -18.31 -21.64
C ARG A 336 -13.32 -18.54 -20.84
N PHE A 337 -13.30 -18.05 -19.61
CA PHE A 337 -12.23 -18.36 -18.67
C PHE A 337 -12.27 -19.83 -18.27
N LEU A 338 -11.16 -20.54 -18.46
CA LEU A 338 -11.03 -21.94 -18.06
C LEU A 338 -10.33 -22.07 -16.71
N SER A 339 -9.17 -21.43 -16.56
CA SER A 339 -8.34 -21.52 -15.36
C SER A 339 -7.20 -20.49 -15.40
N TYR A 340 -6.38 -20.45 -14.35
CA TYR A 340 -5.08 -19.80 -14.34
C TYR A 340 -4.02 -20.80 -13.88
N VAL A 341 -2.81 -20.69 -14.42
CA VAL A 341 -1.69 -21.54 -14.02
C VAL A 341 -0.46 -20.70 -13.69
N HIS A 342 0.25 -21.12 -12.64
CA HIS A 342 1.57 -20.62 -12.33
C HIS A 342 2.59 -21.53 -13.02
N SER A 343 3.28 -21.02 -14.05
CA SER A 343 4.28 -21.80 -14.79
C SER A 343 5.66 -21.16 -14.64
N PRO A 344 6.63 -21.82 -14.00
CA PRO A 344 8.01 -21.35 -13.94
C PRO A 344 8.76 -21.55 -15.27
N SER A 345 8.08 -22.00 -16.34
CA SER A 345 8.71 -22.42 -17.58
C SER A 345 8.48 -21.39 -18.68
N TYR A 346 9.38 -20.41 -18.76
CA TYR A 346 9.48 -19.56 -19.94
C TYR A 346 10.91 -19.18 -20.27
N SER A 347 11.14 -19.03 -21.57
CA SER A 347 12.21 -18.25 -22.20
C SER A 347 12.26 -16.81 -21.67
N ASP A 348 11.10 -16.28 -21.24
CA ASP A 348 10.96 -15.05 -20.45
C ASP A 348 10.64 -15.36 -18.96
N PRO A 349 11.60 -15.25 -18.05
CA PRO A 349 11.42 -15.53 -16.63
C PRO A 349 10.66 -14.44 -15.87
N ARG A 350 10.18 -13.39 -16.56
CA ARG A 350 9.26 -12.41 -15.99
C ARG A 350 7.82 -12.92 -16.00
N LEU A 351 7.51 -13.98 -16.73
CA LEU A 351 6.17 -14.54 -16.91
C LEU A 351 5.85 -15.49 -15.75
N PHE A 352 4.92 -15.11 -14.87
CA PHE A 352 4.61 -15.86 -13.64
C PHE A 352 3.19 -16.41 -13.60
N TYR A 353 2.26 -15.75 -14.30
CA TYR A 353 0.85 -16.14 -14.35
C TYR A 353 0.38 -16.23 -15.79
N LEU A 354 -0.25 -17.35 -16.12
CA LEU A 354 -0.89 -17.58 -17.40
C LEU A 354 -2.40 -17.72 -17.20
N VAL A 355 -3.17 -16.78 -17.73
CA VAL A 355 -4.64 -16.87 -17.78
C VAL A 355 -5.06 -17.66 -19.01
N LEU A 356 -5.94 -18.64 -18.81
CA LEU A 356 -6.35 -19.61 -19.81
C LEU A 356 -7.76 -19.29 -20.29
N GLY A 357 -7.86 -18.72 -21.49
CA GLY A 357 -9.12 -18.49 -22.19
C GLY A 357 -9.38 -19.55 -23.26
N PHE A 358 -10.66 -19.74 -23.58
CA PHE A 358 -11.11 -20.47 -24.76
C PHE A 358 -12.06 -19.61 -25.58
N ALA A 359 -11.82 -19.53 -26.89
CA ALA A 359 -12.69 -18.83 -27.82
C ALA A 359 -12.93 -19.65 -29.09
N ARG A 360 -14.06 -19.39 -29.74
CA ARG A 360 -14.30 -19.82 -31.12
C ARG A 360 -14.04 -18.67 -32.05
N ALA A 361 -13.41 -18.96 -33.18
CA ALA A 361 -13.35 -18.00 -34.27
C ALA A 361 -14.75 -17.84 -34.89
N ILE A 362 -15.20 -16.58 -34.99
CA ILE A 362 -16.50 -16.18 -35.57
C ILE A 362 -16.37 -15.43 -36.89
N GLY A 363 -15.14 -15.08 -37.28
CA GLY A 363 -14.82 -14.40 -38.53
C GLY A 363 -13.32 -14.29 -38.74
N GLY A 364 -12.91 -13.50 -39.73
CA GLY A 364 -11.51 -13.33 -40.13
C GLY A 364 -11.00 -14.46 -41.02
N GLU A 365 -9.75 -14.31 -41.47
CA GLU A 365 -9.02 -15.32 -42.22
C GLU A 365 -7.78 -15.70 -41.42
N LEU A 366 -7.48 -16.99 -41.33
CA LEU A 366 -6.30 -17.46 -40.60
C LEU A 366 -5.05 -17.05 -41.38
N VAL A 367 -4.45 -15.93 -40.97
CA VAL A 367 -3.25 -15.36 -41.55
C VAL A 367 -2.36 -14.96 -40.39
N GLY A 368 -1.09 -15.37 -40.44
CA GLY A 368 -0.09 -14.91 -39.49
C GLY A 368 0.02 -13.39 -39.47
N SER A 369 0.39 -12.83 -38.32
CA SER A 369 0.61 -11.38 -38.19
C SER A 369 1.70 -10.85 -39.15
N ASP A 370 1.69 -9.54 -39.38
CA ASP A 370 2.71 -8.81 -40.18
C ASP A 370 4.15 -9.01 -39.67
N GLU A 371 4.33 -9.60 -38.49
CA GLU A 371 5.61 -10.02 -37.90
C GLU A 371 6.11 -11.39 -38.40
N GLY A 372 5.43 -12.04 -39.36
CA GLY A 372 5.92 -13.26 -40.01
C GLY A 372 5.71 -14.55 -39.21
N ARG A 373 4.64 -14.61 -38.41
CA ARG A 373 4.29 -15.78 -37.58
C ARG A 373 3.56 -16.82 -38.41
N ASN A 374 4.13 -18.02 -38.59
CA ASN A 374 3.39 -19.11 -39.24
C ASN A 374 2.22 -19.57 -38.35
N THR A 375 1.06 -19.82 -38.95
CA THR A 375 -0.12 -20.35 -38.26
C THR A 375 -0.49 -21.73 -38.80
N ARG A 376 -1.02 -22.62 -37.94
CA ARG A 376 -1.59 -23.89 -38.38
C ARG A 376 -2.76 -24.33 -37.51
N VAL A 377 -3.63 -25.16 -38.08
CA VAL A 377 -4.73 -25.80 -37.35
C VAL A 377 -4.38 -27.26 -37.10
N VAL A 378 -4.47 -27.69 -35.85
CA VAL A 378 -4.18 -29.09 -35.47
C VAL A 378 -5.40 -29.69 -34.76
N PRO A 379 -5.91 -30.85 -35.19
CA PRO A 379 -6.97 -31.55 -34.46
C PRO A 379 -6.58 -31.79 -32.99
N LEU A 380 -7.50 -31.61 -32.05
CA LEU A 380 -7.22 -31.75 -30.62
C LEU A 380 -6.62 -33.12 -30.25
N ALA A 381 -7.03 -34.18 -30.94
CA ALA A 381 -6.52 -35.53 -30.75
C ALA A 381 -5.11 -35.75 -31.31
N ALA A 382 -4.67 -34.92 -32.26
CA ALA A 382 -3.35 -34.97 -32.89
C ALA A 382 -2.35 -33.94 -32.31
N LEU A 383 -2.77 -33.16 -31.31
CA LEU A 383 -1.93 -32.17 -30.65
C LEU A 383 -0.88 -32.85 -29.76
N GLU A 384 0.38 -32.79 -30.21
CA GLU A 384 1.54 -33.19 -29.41
C GLU A 384 1.71 -32.28 -28.17
N PRO A 385 2.40 -32.74 -27.11
CA PRO A 385 2.72 -31.91 -25.96
C PRO A 385 3.48 -30.64 -26.37
N LEU A 386 2.92 -29.47 -26.03
CA LEU A 386 3.56 -28.18 -26.29
C LEU A 386 4.81 -28.02 -25.41
N LYS A 387 5.81 -27.27 -25.87
CA LYS A 387 7.10 -27.13 -25.16
C LYS A 387 6.96 -26.59 -23.72
N TRP A 388 6.11 -25.58 -23.51
CA TRP A 388 5.98 -24.90 -22.23
C TRP A 388 4.88 -25.49 -21.36
N SER A 389 5.19 -25.77 -20.10
CA SER A 389 4.28 -26.45 -19.16
C SER A 389 3.00 -25.66 -18.90
N GLY A 390 3.03 -24.32 -18.95
CA GLY A 390 1.83 -23.49 -18.84
C GLY A 390 0.80 -23.78 -19.93
N GLN A 391 1.27 -23.96 -21.17
CA GLN A 391 0.39 -24.28 -22.29
C GLN A 391 -0.02 -25.76 -22.33
N GLN A 392 0.80 -26.67 -21.80
CA GLN A 392 0.34 -28.05 -21.57
C GLN A 392 -0.83 -28.08 -20.60
N ALA A 393 -0.72 -27.34 -19.48
CA ALA A 393 -1.80 -27.22 -18.51
C ALA A 393 -3.05 -26.54 -19.08
N ALA A 394 -2.89 -25.58 -20.01
CA ALA A 394 -3.98 -24.99 -20.77
C ALA A 394 -4.76 -26.04 -21.58
N LEU A 395 -4.05 -26.88 -22.34
CA LEU A 395 -4.66 -27.94 -23.13
C LEU A 395 -5.34 -29.00 -22.25
N GLU A 396 -4.76 -29.34 -21.10
CA GLU A 396 -5.39 -30.25 -20.14
C GLU A 396 -6.68 -29.68 -19.56
N ALA A 397 -6.69 -28.40 -19.14
CA ALA A 397 -7.88 -27.72 -18.66
C ALA A 397 -8.97 -27.71 -19.74
N TYR A 398 -8.58 -27.46 -20.99
CA TYR A 398 -9.49 -27.48 -22.13
C TYR A 398 -10.07 -28.87 -22.43
N ARG A 399 -9.23 -29.92 -22.39
CA ARG A 399 -9.69 -31.31 -22.56
C ARG A 399 -10.73 -31.69 -21.50
N ARG A 400 -10.50 -31.31 -20.23
CA ARG A 400 -11.46 -31.52 -19.13
C ARG A 400 -12.77 -30.76 -19.36
N PHE A 401 -12.68 -29.51 -19.83
CA PHE A 401 -13.85 -28.73 -20.19
C PHE A 401 -14.68 -29.40 -21.31
N ARG A 402 -14.03 -29.91 -22.35
CA ARG A 402 -14.70 -30.58 -23.48
C ARG A 402 -15.33 -31.92 -23.11
N SER A 403 -14.71 -32.69 -22.20
CA SER A 403 -15.32 -33.93 -21.71
C SER A 403 -16.60 -33.64 -20.92
N GLN A 404 -16.59 -32.61 -20.07
CA GLN A 404 -17.76 -32.20 -19.29
C GLN A 404 -18.90 -31.68 -20.17
N GLU A 405 -18.62 -30.86 -21.21
CA GLU A 405 -19.66 -30.43 -22.16
C GLU A 405 -20.27 -31.61 -22.95
N SER A 406 -19.48 -32.64 -23.25
CA SER A 406 -19.96 -33.82 -23.99
C SER A 406 -20.88 -34.68 -23.13
N GLU A 407 -20.54 -34.87 -21.85
CA GLU A 407 -21.38 -35.60 -20.89
C GLU A 407 -22.74 -34.92 -20.70
N VAL A 408 -22.75 -33.58 -20.55
CA VAL A 408 -23.99 -32.79 -20.38
C VAL A 408 -24.87 -32.80 -21.64
N ARG A 409 -24.30 -32.92 -22.84
CA ARG A 409 -25.07 -33.02 -24.10
C ARG A 409 -25.57 -34.44 -24.42
N SER A 410 -25.04 -35.44 -23.70
CA SER A 410 -25.45 -36.86 -23.83
C SER A 410 -26.50 -37.29 -22.80
N GLN A 411 -26.82 -36.41 -21.85
CA GLN A 411 -27.99 -36.46 -20.96
C GLN A 411 -29.11 -35.60 -21.55
#